data_AF-L0HDP3-F1
#
_entry.id   AF-L0HDP3-F1
#
_cell.length_a   1.000
_cell.length_b   1.000
_cell.length_c   1.000
_cell.angle_alpha   90.00
_cell.angle_beta   90.00
_cell.angle_gamma   90.00
#
_symmetry.space_group_name_H-M   'P 1'
#
loop_
_entity.id
_entity.type
_entity.pdbx_description
1 polymer ?
#
loop_
_entity_poly.entity_id
_entity_poly.type
_entity_poly.pdbx_seq_one_letter_code
_entity_poly.pdbx_strand_id
1 'polypeptide(L)'
;MKQRKNAVLIFAVVIVMIGVSIVLAEQFAGTGASTPPPHEPVVGTRATAVAATPAVAITATAMPEAVISKEEATALLDEGETHGYSIAGITLTDRYPGKLLYEFSLVPDSTHSRKTNATLFIDAETGDPYAPLQDKAGITIEQAKEKARGAFPNIPADRVRIRFNDGSQYMRGWSFDLMNAGDRLVQGGLDADTGELKSYFIGIKRLGRPATPSVPMDAAQRTAEREVRERNGELPLTLVDARLDPLGMPGEDIAGKYVFVYKRVIHGVPCASDGILVTVDSVAGNVVDYHKSWSLMEDAVALPAEPAITKDAAIKTVKDAAVKIYPDSAASLRIVSADLRWRDFHNPDKVTPGPGSVPLAWKVQFDDETIRAQQWPVPGNGWVDAKTGTLLDLYYRHEH
;
A
#
# COMPACT_ATOMS: atom_id res chain seq x y z
N MET A 1 47.19 12.11 32.07
CA MET A 1 46.28 13.28 32.04
C MET A 1 46.03 13.65 30.59
N LYS A 2 44.85 13.25 30.06
CA LYS A 2 43.70 14.11 29.67
C LYS A 2 43.90 14.80 28.30
N GLN A 3 43.25 14.31 27.23
CA GLN A 3 41.91 14.67 26.70
C GLN A 3 41.95 16.00 25.91
N ARG A 4 41.43 16.19 24.67
CA ARG A 4 40.21 15.77 23.92
C ARG A 4 40.50 15.98 22.41
N LYS A 5 40.22 15.08 21.44
CA LYS A 5 38.95 14.68 20.80
C LYS A 5 37.97 15.82 20.47
N ASN A 6 37.70 16.04 19.18
CA ASN A 6 36.35 16.10 18.58
C ASN A 6 36.46 16.36 17.06
N ALA A 7 36.45 15.27 16.29
CA ALA A 7 35.98 15.30 14.90
C ALA A 7 34.49 14.96 14.96
N VAL A 8 33.63 15.90 14.60
CA VAL A 8 32.19 15.69 14.48
C VAL A 8 31.95 15.04 13.13
N LEU A 9 31.65 13.75 13.15
CA LEU A 9 31.27 12.96 11.98
C LEU A 9 29.74 12.94 11.93
N ILE A 10 29.17 13.66 10.96
CA ILE A 10 27.73 13.73 10.72
C ILE A 10 27.35 12.50 9.90
N PHE A 11 26.56 11.58 10.48
CA PHE A 11 25.97 10.45 9.76
C PHE A 11 24.50 10.74 9.49
N ALA A 12 24.16 10.83 8.20
CA ALA A 12 22.80 10.92 7.71
C ALA A 12 22.13 9.54 7.80
N VAL A 13 20.97 9.50 8.43
CA VAL A 13 20.07 8.35 8.41
C VAL A 13 18.97 8.70 7.40
N VAL A 14 18.75 7.86 6.39
CA VAL A 14 17.65 8.01 5.43
C VAL A 14 16.68 6.86 5.69
N ILE A 15 15.56 7.16 6.35
CA ILE A 15 14.40 6.27 6.41
C ILE A 15 13.45 6.74 5.32
N VAL A 16 13.27 5.91 4.29
CA VAL A 16 12.26 6.14 3.25
C VAL A 16 10.90 5.77 3.83
N MET A 17 10.11 6.79 4.15
CA MET A 17 8.68 6.65 4.34
C MET A 17 8.05 6.28 2.99
N ILE A 18 7.75 5.00 2.81
CA ILE A 18 6.78 4.57 1.79
C ILE A 18 5.45 5.20 2.21
N GLY A 19 4.90 6.05 1.34
CA GLY A 19 3.66 6.78 1.57
C GLY A 19 2.48 5.82 1.75
N VAL A 20 2.23 5.43 2.99
CA VAL A 20 0.89 5.07 3.46
C VAL A 20 0.25 6.39 3.90
N SER A 21 -0.41 7.07 2.97
CA SER A 21 -1.27 8.20 3.30
C SER A 21 -2.46 7.69 4.10
N ILE A 22 -2.40 7.82 5.42
CA ILE A 22 -3.56 7.75 6.30
C ILE A 22 -4.45 8.95 5.96
N VAL A 23 -5.57 8.70 5.29
CA VAL A 23 -6.66 9.68 5.16
C VAL A 23 -7.41 9.70 6.48
N LEU A 24 -7.06 10.63 7.38
CA LEU A 24 -7.92 11.02 8.48
C LEU A 24 -9.00 11.96 7.91
N ALA A 25 -10.22 11.46 7.81
CA ALA A 25 -11.40 12.28 7.57
C ALA A 25 -11.90 12.82 8.92
N GLU A 26 -11.55 14.05 9.26
CA GLU A 26 -12.24 14.80 10.33
C GLU A 26 -13.50 15.46 9.75
N GLN A 27 -14.63 15.15 10.38
CA GLN A 27 -15.92 15.77 10.11
C GLN A 27 -16.00 17.12 10.81
N PHE A 28 -16.12 18.20 10.03
CA PHE A 28 -16.70 19.46 10.49
C PHE A 28 -18.07 19.66 9.84
N ALA A 29 -19.12 19.48 10.63
CA ALA A 29 -20.43 20.10 10.47
C ALA A 29 -20.99 20.22 11.90
N GLY A 30 -21.11 21.40 12.49
CA GLY A 30 -21.99 22.46 12.01
C GLY A 30 -23.14 22.54 13.02
N THR A 31 -22.96 23.38 14.04
CA THR A 31 -23.96 23.72 15.05
C THR A 31 -25.23 24.26 14.41
N GLY A 32 -26.37 23.63 14.71
CA GLY A 32 -27.69 24.07 14.31
C GLY A 32 -28.75 23.39 15.18
N ALA A 33 -28.90 23.86 16.41
CA ALA A 33 -29.98 23.47 17.29
C ALA A 33 -31.28 24.12 16.83
N SER A 34 -32.28 23.31 16.45
CA SER A 34 -33.68 23.73 16.39
C SER A 34 -34.53 22.68 17.10
N THR A 35 -35.02 23.07 18.26
CA THR A 35 -35.95 22.35 19.13
C THR A 35 -37.30 22.13 18.42
N PRO A 36 -37.90 20.92 18.44
CA PRO A 36 -39.32 20.76 18.18
C PRO A 36 -40.14 20.88 19.49
N PRO A 37 -41.37 21.45 19.44
CA PRO A 37 -42.24 21.61 20.60
C PRO A 37 -42.95 20.31 21.01
N PRO A 38 -43.50 20.23 22.23
CA PRO A 38 -44.09 19.01 22.77
C PRO A 38 -45.50 18.78 22.20
N HIS A 39 -45.80 17.53 21.84
CA HIS A 39 -47.16 17.10 21.52
C HIS A 39 -47.73 16.24 22.65
N GLU A 40 -48.89 16.69 23.16
CA GLU A 40 -49.76 16.02 24.12
C GLU A 40 -50.36 14.71 23.59
N PRO A 41 -50.78 13.79 24.48
CA PRO A 41 -51.35 12.50 24.09
C PRO A 41 -52.84 12.62 23.72
N VAL A 42 -53.21 12.13 22.55
CA VAL A 42 -54.61 11.96 22.14
C VAL A 42 -55.04 10.50 22.33
N VAL A 43 -56.16 10.33 23.02
CA VAL A 43 -56.86 9.08 23.34
C VAL A 43 -57.85 8.71 22.21
N GLY A 44 -57.97 7.41 21.92
CA GLY A 44 -59.06 6.78 21.15
C GLY A 44 -58.71 6.55 19.67
N THR A 45 -58.97 5.41 19.01
CA THR A 45 -60.14 4.53 19.12
C THR A 45 -59.80 3.14 18.55
N ARG A 46 -60.48 2.13 19.11
CA ARG A 46 -60.43 0.69 18.81
C ARG A 46 -60.76 0.38 17.33
N ALA A 47 -59.90 -0.39 16.66
CA ALA A 47 -60.19 -1.01 15.36
C ALA A 47 -60.12 -2.54 15.46
N THR A 48 -61.09 -3.18 14.84
CA THR A 48 -61.44 -4.61 14.87
C THR A 48 -60.44 -5.53 14.17
N ALA A 49 -60.39 -6.77 14.65
CA ALA A 49 -59.53 -7.85 14.18
C ALA A 49 -59.74 -8.20 12.69
N VAL A 50 -58.63 -8.30 11.95
CA VAL A 50 -58.55 -8.87 10.60
C VAL A 50 -57.99 -10.29 10.72
N ALA A 51 -58.62 -11.22 10.01
CA ALA A 51 -58.37 -12.66 10.05
C ALA A 51 -56.93 -13.03 9.65
N ALA A 52 -56.40 -14.05 10.34
CA ALA A 52 -55.07 -14.60 10.13
C ALA A 52 -54.95 -15.35 8.79
N THR A 53 -53.96 -14.97 8.00
CA THR A 53 -53.47 -15.72 6.84
C THR A 53 -52.78 -17.01 7.31
N PRO A 54 -53.00 -18.18 6.69
CA PRO A 54 -52.32 -19.41 7.09
C PRO A 54 -50.81 -19.30 6.80
N ALA A 55 -50.01 -19.58 7.83
CA ALA A 55 -48.57 -19.68 7.73
C ALA A 55 -48.21 -20.87 6.82
N VAL A 56 -47.59 -20.59 5.68
CA VAL A 56 -46.89 -21.60 4.88
C VAL A 56 -45.67 -22.02 5.70
N ALA A 57 -45.69 -23.26 6.20
CA ALA A 57 -44.54 -23.86 6.85
C ALA A 57 -43.44 -24.06 5.80
N ILE A 58 -42.47 -23.14 5.78
CA ILE A 58 -41.23 -23.33 5.03
C ILE A 58 -40.47 -24.43 5.77
N THR A 59 -40.40 -25.61 5.17
CA THR A 59 -39.57 -26.71 5.65
C THR A 59 -38.13 -26.21 5.66
N ALA A 60 -37.51 -26.11 6.83
CA ALA A 60 -36.10 -25.77 6.95
C ALA A 60 -35.28 -26.87 6.25
N THR A 61 -34.76 -26.58 5.06
CA THR A 61 -33.78 -27.43 4.40
C THR A 61 -32.61 -27.58 5.36
N ALA A 62 -32.26 -28.83 5.71
CA ALA A 62 -31.10 -29.09 6.55
C ALA A 62 -29.85 -28.47 5.90
N MET A 63 -29.09 -27.68 6.66
CA MET A 63 -27.84 -27.12 6.14
C MET A 63 -26.89 -28.26 5.76
N PRO A 64 -26.10 -28.11 4.67
CA PRO A 64 -25.05 -29.07 4.35
C PRO A 64 -24.06 -29.22 5.52
N GLU A 65 -23.52 -30.43 5.70
CA GLU A 65 -22.51 -30.70 6.74
C GLU A 65 -21.16 -30.09 6.34
N ALA A 66 -20.47 -29.47 7.32
CA ALA A 66 -19.13 -28.93 7.14
C ALA A 66 -18.10 -30.05 6.94
N VAL A 67 -17.12 -29.82 6.07
CA VAL A 67 -16.04 -30.79 5.78
C VAL A 67 -14.94 -30.70 6.82
N ILE A 68 -14.54 -29.47 7.20
CA ILE A 68 -13.62 -29.26 8.32
C ILE A 68 -14.40 -29.04 9.62
N SER A 69 -13.84 -29.51 10.72
CA SER A 69 -14.39 -29.29 12.06
C SER A 69 -14.24 -27.84 12.51
N LYS A 70 -15.03 -27.48 13.53
CA LYS A 70 -14.93 -26.18 14.19
C LYS A 70 -13.54 -25.97 14.82
N GLU A 71 -12.96 -27.03 15.38
CA GLU A 71 -11.64 -27.03 15.99
C GLU A 71 -10.55 -26.77 14.94
N GLU A 72 -10.64 -27.41 13.78
CA GLU A 72 -9.73 -27.16 12.64
C GLU A 72 -9.86 -25.72 12.12
N ALA A 73 -11.09 -25.24 11.93
CA ALA A 73 -11.33 -23.84 11.52
C ALA A 73 -10.77 -22.84 12.55
N THR A 74 -10.85 -23.14 13.84
CA THR A 74 -10.28 -22.30 14.91
C THR A 74 -8.75 -22.30 14.87
N ALA A 75 -8.13 -23.45 14.63
CA ALA A 75 -6.67 -23.55 14.52
C ALA A 75 -6.11 -22.75 13.34
N LEU A 76 -6.89 -22.61 12.26
CA LEU A 76 -6.50 -21.82 11.08
C LEU A 76 -6.51 -20.30 11.32
N LEU A 77 -7.23 -19.83 12.35
CA LEU A 77 -7.29 -18.40 12.72
C LEU A 77 -6.13 -17.93 13.59
N ASP A 78 -5.59 -18.83 14.42
CA ASP A 78 -4.60 -18.49 15.45
C ASP A 78 -3.23 -18.13 14.87
N GLU A 79 -3.04 -18.29 13.55
CA GLU A 79 -1.79 -18.10 12.85
C GLU A 79 -1.53 -16.66 12.33
N GLY A 80 -2.12 -15.63 12.98
CA GLY A 80 -1.72 -14.23 12.82
C GLY A 80 -2.85 -13.18 12.82
N GLU A 81 -4.11 -13.59 12.66
CA GLU A 81 -5.22 -12.66 12.45
C GLU A 81 -6.00 -12.28 13.72
N THR A 82 -5.83 -13.07 14.77
CA THR A 82 -6.41 -12.84 16.09
C THR A 82 -5.48 -12.03 17.00
N HIS A 83 -4.34 -11.54 16.51
CA HIS A 83 -3.41 -10.78 17.37
C HIS A 83 -4.09 -9.52 17.92
N GLY A 84 -4.27 -9.48 19.23
CA GLY A 84 -5.00 -8.41 19.92
C GLY A 84 -6.53 -8.57 19.94
N TYR A 85 -7.03 -9.77 19.65
CA TYR A 85 -8.45 -10.13 19.65
C TYR A 85 -8.68 -11.41 20.46
N SER A 86 -9.86 -11.53 21.06
CA SER A 86 -10.40 -12.78 21.61
C SER A 86 -11.60 -13.23 20.79
N ILE A 87 -11.76 -14.53 20.61
CA ILE A 87 -12.93 -15.10 19.93
C ILE A 87 -14.13 -15.03 20.88
N ALA A 88 -15.11 -14.21 20.55
CA ALA A 88 -16.37 -14.07 21.31
C ALA A 88 -17.41 -15.12 20.90
N GLY A 89 -17.35 -15.62 19.67
CA GLY A 89 -18.29 -16.61 19.18
C GLY A 89 -17.87 -17.19 17.83
N ILE A 90 -18.35 -18.40 17.55
CA ILE A 90 -18.16 -19.10 16.28
C ILE A 90 -19.51 -19.68 15.88
N THR A 91 -19.98 -19.37 14.69
CA THR A 91 -21.26 -19.85 14.16
C THR A 91 -21.09 -20.34 12.73
N LEU A 92 -21.73 -21.46 12.38
CA LEU A 92 -21.80 -21.93 11.00
C LEU A 92 -22.91 -21.17 10.26
N THR A 93 -22.62 -20.57 9.12
CA THR A 93 -23.55 -19.72 8.36
C THR A 93 -23.48 -19.99 6.87
N ASP A 94 -24.62 -19.88 6.20
CA ASP A 94 -24.81 -19.95 4.74
C ASP A 94 -25.23 -18.60 4.14
N ARG A 95 -25.01 -17.50 4.89
CA ARG A 95 -25.50 -16.16 4.52
C ARG A 95 -24.93 -15.61 3.20
N TYR A 96 -23.88 -16.22 2.68
CA TYR A 96 -23.35 -15.91 1.35
C TYR A 96 -23.74 -17.04 0.39
N PRO A 97 -24.41 -16.71 -0.74
CA PRO A 97 -24.95 -17.73 -1.64
C PRO A 97 -23.89 -18.76 -2.07
N GLY A 98 -24.19 -20.04 -1.82
CA GLY A 98 -23.31 -21.16 -2.20
C GLY A 98 -22.07 -21.31 -1.33
N LYS A 99 -22.02 -20.67 -0.14
CA LYS A 99 -20.89 -20.76 0.78
C LYS A 99 -21.37 -21.13 2.18
N LEU A 100 -20.89 -22.27 2.66
CA LEU A 100 -21.00 -22.66 4.06
C LEU A 100 -19.73 -22.20 4.78
N LEU A 101 -19.84 -21.29 5.75
CA LEU A 101 -18.71 -20.62 6.39
C LEU A 101 -18.79 -20.72 7.92
N TYR A 102 -17.64 -20.87 8.56
CA TYR A 102 -17.49 -20.55 9.97
C TYR A 102 -17.31 -19.04 10.12
N GLU A 103 -18.28 -18.38 10.76
CA GLU A 103 -18.25 -16.97 11.13
C GLU A 103 -17.69 -16.82 12.55
N PHE A 104 -16.57 -16.11 12.67
CA PHE A 104 -15.89 -15.82 13.92
C PHE A 104 -16.15 -14.37 14.32
N SER A 105 -16.81 -14.18 15.46
CA SER A 105 -16.95 -12.88 16.10
C SER A 105 -15.74 -12.62 16.98
N LEU A 106 -14.97 -11.58 16.66
CA LEU A 106 -13.78 -11.18 17.39
C LEU A 106 -14.02 -9.90 18.17
N VAL A 107 -13.60 -9.89 19.43
CA VAL A 107 -13.60 -8.69 20.29
C VAL A 107 -12.16 -8.30 20.60
N PRO A 108 -11.81 -7.00 20.57
CA PRO A 108 -10.50 -6.53 20.98
C PRO A 108 -10.13 -7.05 22.37
N ASP A 109 -8.88 -7.45 22.55
CA ASP A 109 -8.37 -7.67 23.90
C ASP A 109 -8.25 -6.33 24.66
N SER A 110 -8.19 -6.40 25.99
CA SER A 110 -8.12 -5.21 26.84
C SER A 110 -6.85 -4.37 26.64
N THR A 111 -5.85 -4.88 25.91
CA THR A 111 -4.58 -4.20 25.68
C THR A 111 -4.60 -3.30 24.44
N HIS A 112 -5.60 -3.45 23.57
CA HIS A 112 -5.73 -2.69 22.33
C HIS A 112 -7.02 -1.85 22.26
N SER A 113 -7.14 -0.85 23.14
CA SER A 113 -8.33 0.01 23.28
C SER A 113 -8.76 0.81 22.03
N ARG A 114 -7.98 0.79 20.95
CA ARG A 114 -8.30 1.43 19.66
C ARG A 114 -8.91 0.48 18.62
N LYS A 115 -8.96 -0.83 18.88
CA LYS A 115 -9.54 -1.80 17.95
C LYS A 115 -11.06 -1.86 18.13
N THR A 116 -11.77 -2.14 17.05
CA THR A 116 -13.22 -2.42 17.05
C THR A 116 -13.45 -3.91 16.88
N ASN A 117 -14.66 -4.39 17.21
CA ASN A 117 -15.08 -5.76 16.91
C ASN A 117 -14.86 -6.07 15.42
N ALA A 118 -14.47 -7.31 15.14
CA ALA A 118 -14.21 -7.78 13.80
C ALA A 118 -14.94 -9.10 13.55
N THR A 119 -15.20 -9.40 12.28
CA THR A 119 -15.79 -10.67 11.87
C THR A 119 -14.92 -11.30 10.81
N LEU A 120 -14.55 -12.56 11.00
CA LEU A 120 -13.76 -13.34 10.04
C LEU A 120 -14.56 -14.56 9.59
N PHE A 121 -14.33 -14.98 8.34
CA PHE A 121 -14.97 -16.16 7.78
C PHE A 121 -13.92 -17.16 7.33
N ILE A 122 -14.15 -18.42 7.65
CA ILE A 122 -13.40 -19.56 7.12
C ILE A 122 -14.37 -20.43 6.33
N ASP A 123 -14.02 -20.78 5.10
CA ASP A 123 -14.81 -21.70 4.28
C ASP A 123 -14.84 -23.08 4.97
N ALA A 124 -16.04 -23.57 5.28
CA ALA A 124 -16.23 -24.81 6.02
C ALA A 124 -15.96 -26.06 5.17
N GLU A 125 -15.79 -25.90 3.86
CA GLU A 125 -15.41 -26.98 2.94
C GLU A 125 -13.89 -27.03 2.76
N THR A 126 -13.24 -25.89 2.56
CA THR A 126 -11.81 -25.84 2.18
C THR A 126 -10.86 -25.43 3.31
N GLY A 127 -11.37 -24.76 4.35
CA GLY A 127 -10.56 -24.14 5.38
C GLY A 127 -9.90 -22.83 4.95
N ASP A 128 -10.20 -22.30 3.77
CA ASP A 128 -9.63 -21.03 3.33
C ASP A 128 -10.30 -19.83 4.01
N PRO A 129 -9.56 -18.74 4.25
CA PRO A 129 -10.16 -17.46 4.59
C PRO A 129 -11.12 -17.01 3.49
N TYR A 130 -12.34 -16.67 3.88
CA TYR A 130 -13.33 -16.06 3.00
C TYR A 130 -13.46 -14.58 3.32
N ALA A 131 -13.35 -13.74 2.30
CA ALA A 131 -13.67 -12.31 2.42
C ALA A 131 -14.98 -12.01 1.69
N PRO A 132 -15.90 -11.23 2.29
CA PRO A 132 -17.03 -10.68 1.53
C PRO A 132 -16.52 -9.99 0.28
N LEU A 133 -17.25 -10.13 -0.84
CA LEU A 133 -16.93 -9.54 -2.14
C LEU A 133 -15.75 -10.18 -2.88
N GLN A 134 -15.12 -11.25 -2.35
CA GLN A 134 -14.12 -12.00 -3.11
C GLN A 134 -14.66 -12.57 -4.42
N ASP A 135 -15.96 -12.88 -4.49
CA ASP A 135 -16.61 -13.38 -5.71
C ASP A 135 -16.72 -12.31 -6.82
N LYS A 136 -16.40 -11.04 -6.51
CA LYS A 136 -16.27 -9.96 -7.49
C LYS A 136 -14.85 -9.84 -8.05
N ALA A 137 -13.90 -10.65 -7.60
CA ALA A 137 -12.56 -10.71 -8.19
C ALA A 137 -12.64 -11.37 -9.58
N GLY A 138 -11.80 -10.90 -10.52
CA GLY A 138 -11.72 -11.49 -11.87
C GLY A 138 -11.09 -12.89 -11.91
N ILE A 139 -10.40 -13.31 -10.84
CA ILE A 139 -9.92 -14.69 -10.66
C ILE A 139 -10.44 -15.29 -9.35
N THR A 140 -10.56 -16.62 -9.32
CA THR A 140 -10.94 -17.36 -8.11
C THR A 140 -9.77 -17.49 -7.14
N ILE A 141 -10.07 -17.84 -5.87
CA ILE A 141 -9.04 -18.12 -4.85
C ILE A 141 -8.07 -19.24 -5.29
N GLU A 142 -8.58 -20.29 -5.96
CA GLU A 142 -7.76 -21.40 -6.45
C GLU A 142 -6.82 -20.96 -7.58
N GLN A 143 -7.31 -20.15 -8.52
CA GLN A 143 -6.46 -19.54 -9.55
C GLN A 143 -5.41 -18.61 -8.93
N ALA A 144 -5.76 -17.89 -7.87
CA ALA A 144 -4.83 -17.02 -7.15
C ALA A 144 -3.75 -17.84 -6.42
N LYS A 145 -4.09 -18.97 -5.79
CA LYS A 145 -3.12 -19.91 -5.18
C LYS A 145 -2.15 -20.47 -6.23
N GLU A 146 -2.68 -20.91 -7.37
CA GLU A 146 -1.87 -21.44 -8.46
C GLU A 146 -0.87 -20.39 -8.98
N LYS A 147 -1.33 -19.16 -9.21
CA LYS A 147 -0.47 -18.04 -9.64
C LYS A 147 0.56 -17.66 -8.59
N ALA A 148 0.18 -17.60 -7.31
CA ALA A 148 1.09 -17.31 -6.21
C ALA A 148 2.21 -18.35 -6.11
N ARG A 149 1.88 -19.65 -6.18
CA ARG A 149 2.89 -20.72 -6.17
C ARG A 149 3.72 -20.74 -7.44
N GLY A 150 3.09 -20.56 -8.61
CA GLY A 150 3.75 -20.52 -9.90
C GLY A 150 4.74 -19.37 -10.07
N ALA A 151 4.56 -18.26 -9.33
CA ALA A 151 5.49 -17.14 -9.31
C ALA A 151 6.84 -17.44 -8.62
N PHE A 152 6.93 -18.55 -7.87
CA PHE A 152 8.11 -18.95 -7.11
C PHE A 152 8.39 -20.46 -7.22
N PRO A 153 8.68 -20.99 -8.42
CA PRO A 153 8.82 -22.43 -8.65
C PRO A 153 9.97 -23.09 -7.87
N ASN A 154 10.97 -22.30 -7.47
CA ASN A 154 12.15 -22.78 -6.73
C ASN A 154 12.01 -22.68 -5.21
N ILE A 155 10.87 -22.20 -4.70
CA ILE A 155 10.60 -22.10 -3.26
C ILE A 155 9.76 -23.31 -2.84
N PRO A 156 10.27 -24.20 -1.98
CA PRO A 156 9.57 -25.42 -1.59
C PRO A 156 8.50 -25.12 -0.55
N ALA A 157 7.40 -24.49 -0.96
CA ALA A 157 6.28 -24.18 -0.08
C ALA A 157 5.30 -25.36 -0.01
N ASP A 158 5.00 -25.86 1.18
CA ASP A 158 3.99 -26.93 1.39
C ASP A 158 2.56 -26.36 1.31
N ARG A 159 2.36 -25.11 1.73
CA ARG A 159 1.06 -24.44 1.83
C ARG A 159 1.11 -23.03 1.25
N VAL A 160 0.00 -22.62 0.63
CA VAL A 160 -0.26 -21.23 0.24
C VAL A 160 -1.39 -20.73 1.11
N ARG A 161 -1.13 -19.75 1.97
CA ARG A 161 -2.20 -18.99 2.61
C ARG A 161 -2.54 -17.82 1.71
N ILE A 162 -3.82 -17.56 1.50
CA ILE A 162 -4.25 -16.48 0.61
C ILE A 162 -5.55 -15.87 1.11
N ARG A 163 -5.71 -14.58 0.86
CA ARG A 163 -6.89 -13.81 1.23
C ARG A 163 -7.17 -12.76 0.17
N PHE A 164 -8.45 -12.55 -0.10
CA PHE A 164 -8.90 -11.40 -0.84
C PHE A 164 -8.98 -10.15 0.06
N ASN A 165 -8.43 -9.04 -0.41
CA ASN A 165 -8.59 -7.74 0.22
C ASN A 165 -9.49 -6.89 -0.68
N ASP A 166 -10.64 -6.46 -0.17
CA ASP A 166 -11.55 -5.53 -0.86
C ASP A 166 -11.26 -4.07 -0.48
N GLY A 167 -9.97 -3.73 -0.35
CA GLY A 167 -9.56 -2.37 0.04
C GLY A 167 -9.78 -1.35 -1.09
N SER A 168 -9.16 -0.17 -0.91
CA SER A 168 -8.96 0.77 -2.02
C SER A 168 -8.43 0.05 -3.26
N GLN A 169 -8.58 0.58 -4.46
CA GLN A 169 -8.06 -0.08 -5.64
C GLN A 169 -6.52 -0.26 -5.63
N TYR A 170 -5.78 0.44 -4.75
CA TYR A 170 -4.38 0.14 -4.46
C TYR A 170 -4.18 -1.13 -3.61
N MET A 171 -5.14 -1.42 -2.74
CA MET A 171 -5.15 -2.56 -1.83
C MET A 171 -6.04 -3.71 -2.34
N ARG A 172 -6.86 -3.50 -3.37
CA ARG A 172 -7.73 -4.51 -3.95
C ARG A 172 -6.87 -5.54 -4.67
N GLY A 173 -6.85 -6.75 -4.12
CA GLY A 173 -5.94 -7.80 -4.56
C GLY A 173 -5.94 -8.99 -3.63
N TRP A 174 -5.23 -10.03 -4.06
CA TRP A 174 -5.01 -11.23 -3.26
C TRP A 174 -3.70 -11.09 -2.50
N SER A 175 -3.74 -11.03 -1.18
CA SER A 175 -2.54 -11.18 -0.35
C SER A 175 -2.26 -12.65 -0.10
N PHE A 176 -1.01 -13.06 -0.24
CA PHE A 176 -0.62 -14.45 -0.02
C PHE A 176 0.65 -14.56 0.84
N ASP A 177 0.75 -15.69 1.53
CA ASP A 177 1.98 -16.17 2.15
C ASP A 177 2.30 -17.58 1.63
N LEU A 178 3.55 -17.78 1.21
CA LEU A 178 4.09 -19.12 0.94
C LEU A 178 4.73 -19.65 2.21
N MET A 179 4.24 -20.79 2.68
CA MET A 179 4.62 -21.39 3.95
C MET A 179 5.37 -22.71 3.74
N ASN A 180 6.25 -23.06 4.68
CA ASN A 180 6.81 -24.40 4.80
C ASN A 180 7.03 -24.73 6.28
N ALA A 181 6.47 -25.84 6.76
CA ALA A 181 6.61 -26.31 8.15
C ALA A 181 6.28 -25.24 9.21
N GLY A 182 5.35 -24.32 8.89
CA GLY A 182 4.95 -23.22 9.76
C GLY A 182 5.73 -21.91 9.54
N ASP A 183 6.88 -21.95 8.87
CA ASP A 183 7.66 -20.77 8.54
C ASP A 183 7.14 -20.07 7.28
N ARG A 184 7.03 -18.75 7.32
CA ARG A 184 6.72 -17.94 6.15
C ARG A 184 7.96 -17.70 5.31
N LEU A 185 7.96 -18.21 4.08
CA LEU A 185 9.05 -18.07 3.12
C LEU A 185 8.91 -16.80 2.27
N VAL A 186 7.68 -16.51 1.81
CA VAL A 186 7.34 -15.35 0.98
C VAL A 186 6.05 -14.75 1.48
N GLN A 187 5.97 -13.42 1.47
CA GLN A 187 4.72 -12.66 1.58
C GLN A 187 4.54 -11.88 0.28
N GLY A 188 3.33 -11.79 -0.28
CA GLY A 188 3.12 -11.03 -1.50
C GLY A 188 1.68 -10.63 -1.79
N GLY A 189 1.50 -10.01 -2.96
CA GLY A 189 0.23 -9.49 -3.44
C GLY A 189 0.05 -9.72 -4.93
N LEU A 190 -1.12 -10.21 -5.32
CA LEU A 190 -1.55 -10.33 -6.71
C LEU A 190 -2.66 -9.32 -7.01
N ASP A 191 -2.74 -8.91 -8.27
CA ASP A 191 -3.89 -8.20 -8.80
C ASP A 191 -5.18 -9.05 -8.64
N ALA A 192 -6.27 -8.41 -8.24
CA ALA A 192 -7.54 -9.09 -7.97
C ALA A 192 -8.15 -9.74 -9.22
N ASP A 193 -7.95 -9.14 -10.40
CA ASP A 193 -8.69 -9.53 -11.60
C ASP A 193 -7.85 -10.33 -12.59
N THR A 194 -6.55 -10.07 -12.63
CA THR A 194 -5.62 -10.74 -13.55
C THR A 194 -4.74 -11.78 -12.85
N GLY A 195 -4.59 -11.66 -11.53
CA GLY A 195 -3.62 -12.41 -10.74
C GLY A 195 -2.16 -12.09 -11.07
N GLU A 196 -1.88 -10.96 -11.72
CA GLU A 196 -0.52 -10.48 -11.93
C GLU A 196 0.17 -10.19 -10.58
N LEU A 197 1.43 -10.60 -10.42
CA LEU A 197 2.19 -10.33 -9.20
C LEU A 197 2.53 -8.84 -9.08
N LYS A 198 1.92 -8.17 -8.09
CA LYS A 198 2.17 -6.75 -7.78
C LYS A 198 3.35 -6.57 -6.83
N SER A 199 3.46 -7.44 -5.83
CA SER A 199 4.53 -7.33 -4.84
C SER A 199 4.91 -8.66 -4.21
N TYR A 200 6.13 -8.74 -3.72
CA TYR A 200 6.53 -9.77 -2.77
C TYR A 200 7.70 -9.33 -1.91
N PHE A 201 7.83 -9.98 -0.76
CA PHE A 201 8.90 -9.82 0.20
C PHE A 201 9.38 -11.20 0.68
N ILE A 202 10.70 -11.36 0.75
CA ILE A 202 11.41 -12.51 1.29
C ILE A 202 12.28 -12.02 2.44
N GLY A 203 12.15 -12.67 3.60
CA GLY A 203 12.87 -12.26 4.81
C GLY A 203 14.40 -12.35 4.64
N ILE A 204 15.10 -11.29 5.05
CA ILE A 204 16.57 -11.29 5.12
C ILE A 204 17.01 -11.82 6.47
N LYS A 205 17.88 -12.84 6.47
CA LYS A 205 18.51 -13.32 7.70
C LYS A 205 19.57 -12.32 8.20
N ARG A 206 19.37 -11.80 9.42
CA ARG A 206 20.28 -10.85 10.07
C ARG A 206 21.38 -11.52 10.89
N LEU A 207 21.08 -12.66 11.52
CA LEU A 207 22.03 -13.35 12.38
C LEU A 207 23.22 -13.89 11.58
N GLY A 208 24.44 -13.51 11.99
CA GLY A 208 25.68 -13.92 11.34
C GLY A 208 25.98 -13.22 10.01
N ARG A 209 25.23 -12.16 9.69
CA ARG A 209 25.44 -11.36 8.48
C ARG A 209 26.74 -10.55 8.58
N PRO A 210 27.58 -10.49 7.53
CA PRO A 210 28.80 -9.68 7.55
C PRO A 210 28.47 -8.19 7.63
N ALA A 211 29.44 -7.38 8.06
CA ALA A 211 29.34 -5.92 8.11
C ALA A 211 29.27 -5.28 6.71
N THR A 212 30.02 -5.82 5.75
CA THR A 212 30.15 -5.26 4.42
C THR A 212 29.36 -6.06 3.38
N PRO A 213 28.78 -5.38 2.36
CA PRO A 213 28.23 -6.05 1.18
C PRO A 213 29.23 -7.03 0.57
N SER A 214 28.76 -8.23 0.24
CA SER A 214 29.55 -9.24 -0.48
C SER A 214 29.33 -9.16 -1.99
N VAL A 215 28.21 -8.58 -2.41
CA VAL A 215 27.85 -8.36 -3.81
C VAL A 215 28.08 -6.89 -4.15
N PRO A 216 28.75 -6.55 -5.26
CA PRO A 216 28.90 -5.17 -5.68
C PRO A 216 27.59 -4.61 -6.27
N MET A 217 27.38 -3.30 -6.16
CA MET A 217 26.15 -2.61 -6.59
C MET A 217 25.79 -2.90 -8.06
N ASP A 218 26.76 -2.93 -8.96
CA ASP A 218 26.53 -3.17 -10.39
C ASP A 218 26.03 -4.60 -10.67
N ALA A 219 26.51 -5.59 -9.92
CA ALA A 219 26.00 -6.96 -9.98
C ALA A 219 24.59 -7.07 -9.41
N ALA A 220 24.31 -6.37 -8.31
CA ALA A 220 22.98 -6.29 -7.72
C ALA A 220 21.98 -5.61 -8.69
N GLN A 221 22.40 -4.54 -9.38
CA GLN A 221 21.58 -3.86 -10.38
C GLN A 221 21.23 -4.81 -11.53
N ARG A 222 22.21 -5.55 -12.08
CA ARG A 222 21.96 -6.56 -13.12
C ARG A 222 20.99 -7.65 -12.67
N THR A 223 21.01 -8.04 -11.38
CA THR A 223 20.01 -8.95 -10.83
C THR A 223 18.62 -8.31 -10.76
N ALA A 224 18.52 -7.05 -10.31
CA ALA A 224 17.25 -6.34 -10.29
C ALA A 224 16.66 -6.18 -11.70
N GLU A 225 17.46 -5.78 -12.69
CA GLU A 225 17.03 -5.64 -14.09
C GLU A 225 16.56 -6.96 -14.69
N ARG A 226 17.25 -8.07 -14.38
CA ARG A 226 16.83 -9.40 -14.81
C ARG A 226 15.49 -9.79 -14.21
N GLU A 227 15.30 -9.57 -12.91
CA GLU A 227 14.02 -9.82 -12.22
C GLU A 227 12.87 -9.04 -12.87
N VAL A 228 13.08 -7.75 -13.15
CA VAL A 228 12.08 -6.92 -13.82
C VAL A 228 11.73 -7.47 -15.20
N ARG A 229 12.75 -7.82 -16.01
CA ARG A 229 12.55 -8.37 -17.36
C ARG A 229 11.83 -9.71 -17.34
N GLU A 230 12.23 -10.63 -16.46
CA GLU A 230 11.64 -11.97 -16.39
C GLU A 230 10.16 -11.91 -15.97
N ARG A 231 9.79 -10.99 -15.08
CA ARG A 231 8.40 -10.84 -14.61
C ARG A 231 7.49 -10.07 -15.55
N ASN A 232 8.04 -9.11 -16.29
CA ASN A 232 7.22 -8.14 -17.03
C ASN A 232 7.47 -8.13 -18.54
N GLY A 233 8.48 -8.85 -19.03
CA GLY A 233 9.04 -8.63 -20.36
C GLY A 233 9.79 -7.29 -20.45
N GLU A 234 9.93 -6.78 -21.67
CA GLU A 234 10.54 -5.47 -21.90
C GLU A 234 9.53 -4.36 -21.61
N LEU A 235 9.85 -3.52 -20.62
CA LEU A 235 9.07 -2.36 -20.24
C LEU A 235 9.87 -1.07 -20.46
N PRO A 236 9.23 0.03 -20.89
CA PRO A 236 9.87 1.33 -20.97
C PRO A 236 10.07 1.89 -19.56
N LEU A 237 11.25 1.63 -18.98
CA LEU A 237 11.61 2.04 -17.63
C LEU A 237 12.89 2.87 -17.63
N THR A 238 13.02 3.76 -16.66
CA THR A 238 14.29 4.44 -16.35
C THR A 238 14.64 4.25 -14.88
N LEU A 239 15.89 3.88 -14.59
CA LEU A 239 16.42 3.88 -13.23
C LEU A 239 16.56 5.34 -12.77
N VAL A 240 15.95 5.69 -11.64
CA VAL A 240 16.00 7.05 -11.07
C VAL A 240 16.72 7.12 -9.74
N ASP A 241 16.90 5.98 -9.07
CA ASP A 241 17.62 5.90 -7.80
C ASP A 241 18.21 4.50 -7.61
N ALA A 242 19.44 4.45 -7.09
CA ALA A 242 20.18 3.25 -6.77
C ALA A 242 21.03 3.51 -5.52
N ARG A 243 20.74 2.81 -4.43
CA ARG A 243 21.32 3.10 -3.12
C ARG A 243 21.47 1.86 -2.25
N LEU A 244 22.32 1.96 -1.23
CA LEU A 244 22.48 0.94 -0.19
C LEU A 244 21.75 1.44 1.07
N ASP A 245 20.63 0.81 1.40
CA ASP A 245 19.86 1.11 2.61
C ASP A 245 20.36 0.23 3.77
N PRO A 246 20.53 0.78 4.99
CA PRO A 246 20.92 -0.01 6.15
C PRO A 246 19.83 -1.03 6.51
N LEU A 247 20.26 -2.18 7.03
CA LEU A 247 19.37 -3.22 7.57
C LEU A 247 19.37 -3.26 9.10
N GLY A 248 20.51 -2.90 9.70
CA GLY A 248 20.72 -2.93 11.14
C GLY A 248 20.04 -1.79 11.89
N MET A 249 19.80 -2.00 13.19
CA MET A 249 19.51 -0.89 14.10
C MET A 249 20.73 0.03 14.22
N PRO A 250 20.56 1.30 14.64
CA PRO A 250 21.71 2.17 14.92
C PRO A 250 22.73 1.48 15.85
N GLY A 251 23.98 1.33 15.37
CA GLY A 251 25.06 0.66 16.10
C GLY A 251 25.27 -0.82 15.75
N GLU A 252 24.42 -1.42 14.93
CA GLU A 252 24.68 -2.74 14.34
C GLU A 252 25.53 -2.61 13.07
N ASP A 253 26.65 -3.31 13.04
CA ASP A 253 27.54 -3.38 11.89
C ASP A 253 27.18 -4.59 11.01
N ILE A 254 26.07 -4.48 10.28
CA ILE A 254 25.62 -5.49 9.32
C ILE A 254 25.37 -4.88 7.94
N ALA A 255 25.68 -5.65 6.90
CA ALA A 255 25.52 -5.24 5.52
C ALA A 255 24.05 -4.95 5.22
N GLY A 256 23.82 -3.84 4.53
CA GLY A 256 22.48 -3.37 4.17
C GLY A 256 21.83 -4.17 3.04
N LYS A 257 20.95 -3.50 2.31
CA LYS A 257 20.26 -4.00 1.13
C LYS A 257 20.31 -2.95 0.01
N TYR A 258 20.48 -3.38 -1.23
CA TYR A 258 20.48 -2.47 -2.37
C TYR A 258 19.05 -2.21 -2.82
N VAL A 259 18.69 -0.95 -2.99
CA VAL A 259 17.37 -0.53 -3.48
C VAL A 259 17.52 0.16 -4.82
N PHE A 260 16.78 -0.33 -5.80
CA PHE A 260 16.71 0.22 -7.15
C PHE A 260 15.28 0.68 -7.43
N VAL A 261 15.13 1.93 -7.85
CA VAL A 261 13.84 2.54 -8.17
C VAL A 261 13.78 2.85 -9.65
N TYR A 262 12.88 2.17 -10.35
CA TYR A 262 12.59 2.37 -11.76
C TYR A 262 11.27 3.14 -11.90
N LYS A 263 11.23 4.10 -12.83
CA LYS A 263 10.00 4.81 -13.20
C LYS A 263 9.55 4.39 -14.58
N ARG A 264 8.23 4.21 -14.74
CA ARG A 264 7.60 4.01 -16.05
C ARG A 264 7.88 5.19 -16.94
N VAL A 265 8.14 4.94 -18.21
CA VAL A 265 8.31 5.97 -19.23
C VAL A 265 7.16 5.85 -20.23
N ILE A 266 6.39 6.93 -20.38
CA ILE A 266 5.33 7.03 -21.37
C ILE A 266 5.70 8.19 -22.29
N HIS A 267 5.72 7.95 -23.60
CA HIS A 267 6.13 8.94 -24.61
C HIS A 267 7.51 9.58 -24.33
N GLY A 268 8.47 8.80 -23.83
CA GLY A 268 9.82 9.28 -23.52
C GLY A 268 9.94 10.11 -22.23
N VAL A 269 8.83 10.34 -21.51
CA VAL A 269 8.82 11.09 -20.25
C VAL A 269 8.53 10.15 -19.07
N PRO A 270 9.31 10.19 -17.98
CA PRO A 270 9.04 9.37 -16.81
C PRO A 270 7.78 9.80 -16.04
N CYS A 271 7.01 8.83 -15.57
CA CYS A 271 5.96 9.04 -14.59
C CYS A 271 6.54 9.47 -13.23
N ALA A 272 5.73 10.15 -12.41
CA ALA A 272 6.13 10.56 -11.07
C ALA A 272 5.95 9.43 -10.05
N SER A 273 4.82 8.71 -10.10
CA SER A 273 4.50 7.59 -9.23
C SER A 273 4.78 6.24 -9.89
N ASP A 274 4.23 5.99 -11.07
CA ASP A 274 4.26 4.68 -11.71
C ASP A 274 5.69 4.17 -11.89
N GLY A 275 5.95 2.97 -11.38
CA GLY A 275 7.30 2.46 -11.27
C GLY A 275 7.40 1.07 -10.65
N ILE A 276 8.63 0.58 -10.62
CA ILE A 276 9.00 -0.67 -9.97
C ILE A 276 10.11 -0.38 -8.97
N LEU A 277 9.94 -0.84 -7.74
CA LEU A 277 10.99 -0.88 -6.74
C LEU A 277 11.48 -2.31 -6.61
N VAL A 278 12.80 -2.50 -6.61
CA VAL A 278 13.43 -3.80 -6.39
C VAL A 278 14.48 -3.66 -5.31
N THR A 279 14.43 -4.54 -4.31
CA THR A 279 15.48 -4.65 -3.30
C THR A 279 16.24 -5.96 -3.47
N VAL A 280 17.57 -5.85 -3.51
CA VAL A 280 18.50 -6.97 -3.61
C VAL A 280 19.28 -7.10 -2.30
N ASP A 281 19.38 -8.34 -1.79
CA ASP A 281 20.23 -8.64 -0.65
C ASP A 281 21.69 -8.36 -1.02
N SER A 282 22.37 -7.47 -0.29
CA SER A 282 23.75 -7.06 -0.59
C SER A 282 24.82 -8.13 -0.29
N VAL A 283 24.43 -9.24 0.34
CA VAL A 283 25.29 -10.38 0.70
C VAL A 283 24.99 -11.58 -0.19
N ALA A 284 23.72 -11.96 -0.29
CA ALA A 284 23.31 -13.15 -1.06
C ALA A 284 23.07 -12.84 -2.56
N GLY A 285 22.81 -11.59 -2.91
CA GLY A 285 22.66 -11.15 -4.31
C GLY A 285 21.32 -11.50 -4.95
N ASN A 286 20.39 -12.11 -4.22
CA ASN A 286 19.03 -12.40 -4.68
C ASN A 286 18.07 -11.22 -4.41
N VAL A 287 17.01 -11.15 -5.21
CA VAL A 287 15.92 -10.20 -4.94
C VAL A 287 15.15 -10.66 -3.71
N VAL A 288 14.88 -9.72 -2.81
CA VAL A 288 14.19 -9.93 -1.54
C VAL A 288 12.96 -9.06 -1.37
N ASP A 289 12.80 -8.04 -2.21
CA ASP A 289 11.60 -7.22 -2.26
C ASP A 289 11.36 -6.77 -3.70
N TYR A 290 10.11 -6.81 -4.13
CA TYR A 290 9.67 -6.32 -5.41
C TYR A 290 8.32 -5.66 -5.21
N HIS A 291 8.16 -4.49 -5.82
CA HIS A 291 6.89 -3.79 -5.81
C HIS A 291 6.68 -3.08 -7.14
N LYS A 292 5.60 -3.41 -7.83
CA LYS A 292 5.12 -2.75 -9.05
C LYS A 292 3.87 -1.94 -8.73
N SER A 293 3.90 -0.67 -9.06
CA SER A 293 2.76 0.24 -8.90
C SER A 293 2.42 0.90 -10.23
N TRP A 294 1.38 0.38 -10.88
CA TRP A 294 0.81 0.89 -12.12
C TRP A 294 -0.56 1.47 -11.77
N SER A 295 -0.68 2.79 -11.84
CA SER A 295 -1.93 3.50 -11.60
C SER A 295 -2.49 4.13 -12.87
N LEU A 296 -1.65 4.32 -13.90
CA LEU A 296 -2.06 4.94 -15.15
C LEU A 296 -2.39 3.95 -16.26
N MET A 297 -3.53 4.23 -16.90
CA MET A 297 -3.78 3.80 -18.28
C MET A 297 -2.99 4.70 -19.24
N GLU A 298 -2.45 4.15 -20.33
CA GLU A 298 -1.59 4.93 -21.24
C GLU A 298 -2.33 6.07 -21.94
N ASP A 299 -3.60 5.85 -22.26
CA ASP A 299 -4.47 6.86 -22.88
C ASP A 299 -4.84 8.01 -21.94
N ALA A 300 -4.68 7.85 -20.62
CA ALA A 300 -4.88 8.92 -19.64
C ALA A 300 -3.81 10.02 -19.74
N VAL A 301 -2.66 9.72 -20.36
CA VAL A 301 -1.56 10.65 -20.52
C VAL A 301 -1.82 11.60 -21.69
N ALA A 302 -1.62 12.90 -21.48
CA ALA A 302 -1.75 13.87 -22.56
C ALA A 302 -0.73 13.57 -23.68
N LEU A 303 -1.09 13.84 -24.94
CA LEU A 303 -0.14 13.71 -26.04
C LEU A 303 1.14 14.51 -25.75
N PRO A 304 2.32 13.92 -26.00
CA PRO A 304 3.59 14.57 -25.73
C PRO A 304 3.64 15.86 -26.56
N ALA A 305 3.80 16.97 -25.88
CA ALA A 305 4.08 18.26 -26.48
C ALA A 305 5.37 18.79 -25.86
N GLU A 306 6.18 19.48 -26.64
CA GLU A 306 7.30 20.21 -26.09
C GLU A 306 6.80 21.15 -24.98
N PRO A 307 7.53 21.24 -23.85
CA PRO A 307 7.14 22.14 -22.78
C PRO A 307 7.14 23.57 -23.32
N ALA A 308 6.00 24.27 -23.20
CA ALA A 308 5.88 25.65 -23.66
C ALA A 308 6.59 26.64 -22.72
N ILE A 309 6.91 26.22 -21.49
CA ILE A 309 7.72 26.97 -20.55
C ILE A 309 9.08 26.30 -20.33
N THR A 310 10.08 27.12 -20.03
CA THR A 310 11.42 26.63 -19.70
C THR A 310 11.49 26.09 -18.27
N LYS A 311 12.51 25.26 -18.01
CA LYS A 311 12.88 24.80 -16.66
C LYS A 311 13.04 25.95 -15.67
N ASP A 312 13.71 27.03 -16.09
CA ASP A 312 13.95 28.20 -15.24
C ASP A 312 12.67 28.97 -14.89
N ALA A 313 11.73 29.05 -15.84
CA ALA A 313 10.42 29.64 -15.57
C ALA A 313 9.64 28.83 -14.52
N ALA A 314 9.66 27.50 -14.61
CA ALA A 314 9.04 26.63 -13.61
C ALA A 314 9.73 26.75 -12.23
N ILE A 315 11.06 26.77 -12.18
CA ILE A 315 11.82 27.00 -10.95
C ILE A 315 11.42 28.34 -10.32
N LYS A 316 11.33 29.41 -11.13
CA LYS A 316 10.92 30.73 -10.65
C LYS A 316 9.51 30.69 -10.05
N THR A 317 8.54 30.08 -10.72
CA THR A 317 7.17 29.91 -10.21
C THR A 317 7.17 29.23 -8.84
N VAL A 318 7.94 28.16 -8.66
CA VAL A 318 8.03 27.44 -7.38
C VAL A 318 8.71 28.25 -6.30
N LYS A 319 9.82 28.96 -6.62
CA LYS A 319 10.49 29.85 -5.66
C LYS A 319 9.57 30.98 -5.20
N ASP A 320 8.90 31.66 -6.13
CA ASP A 320 7.98 32.75 -5.83
C ASP A 320 6.83 32.29 -4.93
N ALA A 321 6.35 31.05 -5.11
CA ALA A 321 5.33 30.45 -4.26
C ALA A 321 5.89 30.04 -2.88
N ALA A 322 7.07 29.40 -2.85
CA ALA A 322 7.72 28.99 -1.61
C ALA A 322 8.02 30.16 -0.67
N VAL A 323 8.54 31.28 -1.22
CA VAL A 323 8.83 32.51 -0.45
C VAL A 323 7.57 33.13 0.13
N LYS A 324 6.40 32.96 -0.50
CA LYS A 324 5.13 33.43 0.09
C LYS A 324 4.67 32.60 1.29
N ILE A 325 5.02 31.31 1.33
CA ILE A 325 4.67 30.43 2.45
C ILE A 325 5.63 30.68 3.61
N TYR A 326 6.94 30.71 3.35
CA TYR A 326 7.97 30.95 4.36
C TYR A 326 8.96 32.03 3.90
N PRO A 327 8.63 33.32 4.13
CA PRO A 327 9.47 34.44 3.71
C PRO A 327 10.88 34.40 4.31
N ASP A 328 11.00 33.94 5.57
CA ASP A 328 12.27 33.89 6.30
C ASP A 328 13.23 32.82 5.71
N SER A 329 12.70 31.82 5.02
CA SER A 329 13.48 30.79 4.33
C SER A 329 13.98 31.22 2.95
N ALA A 330 13.58 32.40 2.44
CA ALA A 330 13.87 32.82 1.08
C ALA A 330 15.37 32.82 0.73
N ALA A 331 16.21 33.23 1.69
CA ALA A 331 17.65 33.32 1.51
C ALA A 331 18.35 31.94 1.50
N SER A 332 17.75 30.93 2.14
CA SER A 332 18.34 29.59 2.28
C SER A 332 17.72 28.54 1.33
N LEU A 333 16.72 28.97 0.54
CA LEU A 333 16.01 28.16 -0.44
C LEU A 333 16.94 27.72 -1.59
N ARG A 334 17.07 26.41 -1.75
CA ARG A 334 17.96 25.77 -2.73
C ARG A 334 17.18 24.77 -3.57
N ILE A 335 17.33 24.86 -4.88
CA ILE A 335 16.76 23.87 -5.80
C ILE A 335 17.65 22.62 -5.80
N VAL A 336 17.04 21.47 -5.55
CA VAL A 336 17.68 20.15 -5.57
C VAL A 336 17.59 19.56 -6.98
N SER A 337 16.40 19.60 -7.59
CA SER A 337 16.17 19.09 -8.94
C SER A 337 14.98 19.80 -9.59
N ALA A 338 14.90 19.70 -10.91
CA ALA A 338 13.76 20.16 -11.68
C ALA A 338 13.69 19.35 -12.98
N ASP A 339 12.77 18.38 -13.00
CA ASP A 339 12.64 17.38 -14.06
C ASP A 339 11.24 17.39 -14.64
N LEU A 340 11.14 17.10 -15.94
CA LEU A 340 9.87 16.91 -16.62
C LEU A 340 9.31 15.52 -16.28
N ARG A 341 8.06 15.45 -15.83
CA ARG A 341 7.39 14.20 -15.42
C ARG A 341 5.92 14.24 -15.81
N TRP A 342 5.31 13.07 -15.96
CA TRP A 342 3.85 12.96 -15.91
C TRP A 342 3.39 13.09 -14.46
N ARG A 343 2.49 14.05 -14.17
CA ARG A 343 1.90 14.20 -12.82
C ARG A 343 0.77 13.21 -12.64
N ASP A 344 1.14 11.96 -12.47
CA ASP A 344 0.27 10.78 -12.48
C ASP A 344 -0.31 10.42 -11.12
N PHE A 345 0.12 11.08 -10.04
CA PHE A 345 -0.44 10.83 -8.73
C PHE A 345 -1.90 11.30 -8.65
N HIS A 346 -2.80 10.36 -8.39
CA HIS A 346 -4.22 10.60 -8.19
C HIS A 346 -4.74 9.67 -7.08
N ASN A 347 -5.85 10.01 -6.43
CA ASN A 347 -6.54 9.04 -5.58
C ASN A 347 -7.43 8.21 -6.50
N PRO A 348 -7.09 6.94 -6.71
CA PRO A 348 -7.71 6.18 -7.75
C PRO A 348 -9.11 5.73 -7.26
N ASP A 349 -9.35 5.55 -5.96
CA ASP A 349 -10.69 5.28 -5.41
C ASP A 349 -11.70 6.40 -5.70
N LYS A 350 -11.20 7.61 -5.94
CA LYS A 350 -12.02 8.80 -6.16
C LYS A 350 -12.05 9.25 -7.60
N VAL A 351 -10.99 8.99 -8.36
CA VAL A 351 -10.79 9.55 -9.70
C VAL A 351 -10.11 8.50 -10.57
N THR A 352 -10.77 8.11 -11.65
CA THR A 352 -10.11 7.47 -12.78
C THR A 352 -9.73 8.58 -13.77
N PRO A 353 -8.43 8.81 -14.04
CA PRO A 353 -8.02 9.81 -15.00
C PRO A 353 -8.65 9.54 -16.37
N GLY A 354 -9.38 10.52 -16.90
CA GLY A 354 -9.90 10.44 -18.26
C GLY A 354 -8.78 10.53 -19.31
N PRO A 355 -9.05 10.16 -20.57
CA PRO A 355 -8.06 10.26 -21.63
C PRO A 355 -7.44 11.66 -21.72
N GLY A 356 -6.11 11.71 -21.75
CA GLY A 356 -5.33 12.96 -21.83
C GLY A 356 -5.39 13.89 -20.61
N SER A 357 -5.93 13.45 -19.48
CA SER A 357 -6.10 14.30 -18.28
C SER A 357 -4.84 14.43 -17.42
N VAL A 358 -3.86 13.53 -17.57
CA VAL A 358 -2.61 13.58 -16.82
C VAL A 358 -1.65 14.57 -17.49
N PRO A 359 -1.34 15.71 -16.85
CA PRO A 359 -0.55 16.75 -17.48
C PRO A 359 0.94 16.43 -17.43
N LEU A 360 1.63 16.95 -18.44
CA LEU A 360 3.08 17.08 -18.44
C LEU A 360 3.45 18.23 -17.50
N ALA A 361 4.32 17.99 -16.52
CA ALA A 361 4.66 18.99 -15.52
C ALA A 361 6.14 18.97 -15.15
N TRP A 362 6.65 20.13 -14.77
CA TRP A 362 7.94 20.26 -14.10
C TRP A 362 7.76 19.91 -12.62
N LYS A 363 8.44 18.86 -12.15
CA LYS A 363 8.61 18.54 -10.74
C LYS A 363 9.87 19.24 -10.23
N VAL A 364 9.70 20.30 -9.45
CA VAL A 364 10.80 21.05 -8.83
C VAL A 364 10.95 20.59 -7.39
N GLN A 365 12.08 19.98 -7.05
CA GLN A 365 12.42 19.64 -5.67
C GLN A 365 13.36 20.68 -5.10
N PHE A 366 13.14 21.05 -3.85
CA PHE A 366 13.93 22.07 -3.18
C PHE A 366 14.02 21.81 -1.67
N ASP A 367 15.00 22.43 -1.02
CA ASP A 367 15.11 22.45 0.43
C ASP A 367 15.51 23.84 0.92
N ASP A 368 15.43 24.04 2.23
CA ASP A 368 15.91 25.23 2.93
C ASP A 368 16.66 24.81 4.21
N GLU A 369 17.14 25.77 4.98
CA GLU A 369 17.89 25.48 6.20
C GLU A 369 17.05 24.73 7.25
N THR A 370 15.77 25.08 7.38
CA THR A 370 14.84 24.43 8.32
C THR A 370 14.64 22.96 7.98
N ILE A 371 14.35 22.64 6.71
CA ILE A 371 14.22 21.25 6.25
C ILE A 371 15.52 20.49 6.49
N ARG A 372 16.67 21.07 6.14
CA ARG A 372 17.97 20.40 6.31
C ARG A 372 18.35 20.18 7.77
N ALA A 373 17.80 20.97 8.70
CA ALA A 373 18.01 20.79 10.14
C ALA A 373 17.13 19.71 10.77
N GLN A 374 16.12 19.19 10.07
CA GLN A 374 15.26 18.12 10.55
C GLN A 374 16.04 16.81 10.71
N GLN A 375 15.61 15.97 11.65
CA GLN A 375 16.15 14.62 11.81
C GLN A 375 15.95 13.77 10.53
N TRP A 376 14.84 14.01 9.82
CA TRP A 376 14.44 13.32 8.61
C TRP A 376 14.05 14.36 7.54
N PRO A 377 15.03 14.97 6.85
CA PRO A 377 14.75 16.04 5.92
C PRO A 377 13.90 15.52 4.75
N VAL A 378 12.67 16.03 4.63
CA VAL A 378 11.80 15.77 3.47
C VAL A 378 11.81 17.01 2.57
N PRO A 379 12.41 16.94 1.37
CA PRO A 379 12.44 18.08 0.45
C PRO A 379 11.04 18.58 0.10
N GLY A 380 10.91 19.90 -0.10
CA GLY A 380 9.75 20.50 -0.73
C GLY A 380 9.62 20.06 -2.18
N ASN A 381 8.39 19.96 -2.68
CA ASN A 381 8.08 19.58 -4.05
C ASN A 381 7.05 20.54 -4.64
N GLY A 382 7.38 21.22 -5.72
CA GLY A 382 6.45 22.02 -6.52
C GLY A 382 6.17 21.36 -7.87
N TRP A 383 4.91 21.43 -8.32
CA TRP A 383 4.48 20.94 -9.62
C TRP A 383 4.00 22.11 -10.47
N VAL A 384 4.61 22.31 -11.64
CA VAL A 384 4.22 23.39 -12.56
C VAL A 384 3.81 22.78 -13.90
N ASP A 385 2.62 23.10 -14.38
CA ASP A 385 2.15 22.66 -15.69
C ASP A 385 3.14 23.13 -16.78
N ALA A 386 3.63 22.19 -17.59
CA ALA A 386 4.67 22.47 -18.56
C ALA A 386 4.20 23.28 -19.78
N LYS A 387 2.88 23.42 -19.97
CA LYS A 387 2.27 24.21 -21.05
C LYS A 387 1.89 25.61 -20.59
N THR A 388 1.29 25.74 -19.40
CA THR A 388 0.73 27.03 -18.96
C THR A 388 1.62 27.79 -17.98
N GLY A 389 2.57 27.13 -17.30
CA GLY A 389 3.30 27.74 -16.19
C GLY A 389 2.50 27.85 -14.90
N THR A 390 1.29 27.29 -14.85
CA THR A 390 0.44 27.29 -13.66
C THR A 390 1.04 26.36 -12.60
N LEU A 391 1.14 26.84 -11.37
CA LEU A 391 1.46 26.00 -10.21
C LEU A 391 0.27 25.07 -9.94
N LEU A 392 0.48 23.77 -10.12
CA LEU A 392 -0.52 22.73 -9.91
C LEU A 392 -0.60 22.31 -8.44
N ASP A 393 0.56 22.26 -7.77
CA ASP A 393 0.68 21.78 -6.39
C ASP A 393 1.99 22.24 -5.77
N LEU A 394 2.02 22.38 -4.45
CA LEU A 394 3.21 22.73 -3.69
C LEU A 394 3.16 22.09 -2.30
N TYR A 395 4.01 21.09 -2.11
CA TYR A 395 4.29 20.50 -0.81
C TYR A 395 5.54 21.16 -0.21
N TYR A 396 5.35 21.95 0.84
CA TYR A 396 6.44 22.62 1.56
C TYR A 396 6.07 22.70 3.04
N ARG A 397 6.71 21.88 3.88
CA ARG A 397 6.42 21.80 5.32
C ARG A 397 7.71 21.90 6.13
N HIS A 398 7.66 22.69 7.20
CA HIS A 398 8.76 22.84 8.17
C HIS A 398 8.64 21.90 9.37
N GLU A 399 7.50 21.26 9.59
CA GLU A 399 7.24 20.42 10.76
C GLU A 399 6.70 19.04 10.37
N HIS A 400 7.07 18.05 11.18
CA HIS A 400 6.52 16.70 11.22
C HIS A 400 6.04 16.37 12.62
#